data_AF-A0A7V2K900-F1
#
_entry.id   AF-A0A7V2K900-F1
#
_cell.length_a   1.000
_cell.length_b   1.000
_cell.length_c   1.000
_cell.angle_alpha   90.00
_cell.angle_beta   90.00
_cell.angle_gamma   90.00
#
_symmetry.space_group_name_H-M   'P 1'
#
loop_
_entity.id
_entity.type
_entity.pdbx_description
1 polymer ?
#
loop_
_entity_poly.entity_id
_entity_poly.type
_entity_poly.pdbx_seq_one_letter_code
_entity_poly.pdbx_strand_id
1 'polypeptide(L)'
;MESELASWRDVKKFILACRRDEGIPMFKTRFAGQRFWGNGVLAVCWGGHDNVESKFFYGVPKEDLELIEESIGDWRKLLRKYGTPEELEEAESYGIYLKGYKLPRIVRR
;
A
#
# COMPACT_ATOMS: atom_id res chain seq x y z
N MET A 1 1.83 25.18 4.92
CA MET A 1 2.16 24.04 4.02
C MET A 1 1.24 22.88 4.40
N GLU A 2 -0.02 22.93 3.97
CA GLU A 2 -1.09 22.05 4.43
C GLU A 2 -1.80 21.37 3.24
N SER A 3 -1.11 21.26 2.10
CA SER A 3 -1.75 21.05 0.79
C SER A 3 -1.41 19.73 0.08
N GLU A 4 -0.83 18.74 0.76
CA GLU A 4 -0.58 17.41 0.16
C GLU A 4 -1.01 16.24 1.05
N LEU A 5 -1.95 16.47 1.97
CA LEU A 5 -2.47 15.41 2.84
C LEU A 5 -3.60 14.68 2.10
N ALA A 6 -3.36 13.43 1.70
CA ALA A 6 -4.37 12.61 1.03
C ALA A 6 -5.49 12.23 2.01
N SER A 7 -6.74 12.42 1.59
CA SER A 7 -7.90 11.95 2.36
C SER A 7 -7.93 10.42 2.37
N TRP A 8 -8.29 9.81 3.50
CA TRP A 8 -8.46 8.36 3.59
C TRP A 8 -9.46 7.79 2.56
N ARG A 9 -10.41 8.61 2.09
CA ARG A 9 -11.35 8.26 1.01
C ARG A 9 -10.65 7.86 -0.30
N ASP A 10 -9.42 8.31 -0.52
CA ASP A 10 -8.64 8.00 -1.71
C ASP A 10 -7.81 6.71 -1.59
N VAL A 11 -7.93 5.97 -0.48
CA VAL A 11 -7.19 4.71 -0.28
C VAL A 11 -7.43 3.70 -1.40
N LYS A 12 -8.66 3.61 -1.91
CA LYS A 12 -8.98 2.70 -3.03
C LYS A 12 -8.26 3.07 -4.33
N LYS A 13 -8.09 4.37 -4.60
CA LYS A 13 -7.36 4.84 -5.78
C LYS A 13 -5.90 4.43 -5.70
N PHE A 14 -5.31 4.53 -4.51
CA PHE A 14 -3.95 4.06 -4.27
C PHE A 14 -3.83 2.55 -4.49
N ILE A 15 -4.76 1.76 -3.94
CA ILE A 15 -4.76 0.30 -4.10
C ILE A 15 -4.83 -0.08 -5.57
N LEU A 16 -5.79 0.47 -6.33
CA LEU A 16 -5.96 0.16 -7.75
C LEU A 16 -4.76 0.60 -8.57
N ALA A 17 -4.22 1.79 -8.32
CA ALA A 17 -3.01 2.26 -9.01
C ALA A 17 -1.83 1.31 -8.78
N CYS A 18 -1.60 0.90 -7.52
CA CYS A 18 -0.53 -0.02 -7.19
C CYS A 18 -0.71 -1.40 -7.83
N ARG A 19 -1.94 -1.93 -7.86
CA ARG A 19 -2.21 -3.22 -8.51
C ARG A 19 -2.06 -3.17 -10.03
N ARG A 20 -2.49 -2.08 -10.68
CA ARG A 20 -2.24 -1.83 -12.12
C ARG A 20 -0.75 -1.73 -12.45
N ASP A 21 0.05 -1.25 -11.51
CA ASP A 21 1.51 -1.22 -11.62
C ASP A 21 2.17 -2.59 -11.33
N GLU A 22 1.37 -3.65 -11.14
CA GLU A 22 1.82 -4.98 -10.74
C GLU A 22 2.59 -4.97 -9.41
N GLY A 23 2.28 -4.04 -8.52
CA GLY A 23 2.82 -3.97 -7.16
C GLY A 23 1.86 -4.50 -6.10
N ILE A 24 2.32 -4.66 -4.87
CA ILE A 24 1.51 -5.05 -3.71
C ILE A 24 1.30 -3.82 -2.82
N PRO A 25 0.05 -3.36 -2.63
CA PRO A 25 -0.23 -2.29 -1.69
C PRO A 25 0.07 -2.78 -0.26
N MET A 26 0.87 -2.02 0.47
CA MET A 26 1.18 -2.26 1.88
C MET A 26 0.84 -1.01 2.69
N PHE A 27 0.21 -1.19 3.85
CA PHE A 27 -0.09 -0.10 4.76
C PHE A 27 0.72 -0.26 6.05
N LYS A 28 1.31 0.83 6.51
CA LYS A 28 2.09 0.89 7.75
C LYS A 28 1.49 1.94 8.65
N THR A 29 1.19 1.58 9.89
CA THR A 29 0.72 2.53 10.93
C THR A 29 1.84 2.99 11.85
N ARG A 30 3.02 2.33 11.76
CA ARG A 30 4.18 2.56 12.62
C ARG A 30 5.48 2.63 11.81
N PHE A 31 6.46 3.37 12.34
CA PHE A 31 7.85 3.33 11.91
C PHE A 31 8.74 3.25 13.16
N ALA A 32 9.71 2.33 13.16
CA ALA A 32 10.59 2.07 14.31
C ALA A 32 9.83 1.88 15.64
N GLY A 33 8.68 1.20 15.61
CA GLY A 33 7.81 0.97 16.77
C GLY A 33 6.93 2.15 17.18
N GLN A 34 7.17 3.35 16.64
CA GLN A 34 6.38 4.54 16.94
C GLN A 34 5.19 4.66 15.98
N ARG A 35 4.02 5.02 16.50
CA ARG A 35 2.82 5.26 15.69
C ARG A 35 2.92 6.60 14.98
N PHE A 36 2.46 6.65 13.74
CA PHE A 36 2.37 7.90 13.01
C PHE A 36 1.36 8.86 13.66
N TRP A 37 1.73 10.14 13.71
CA TRP A 37 0.89 11.23 14.19
C TRP A 37 -0.45 11.34 13.44
N GLY A 38 -1.48 11.84 14.14
CA GLY A 38 -2.78 12.14 13.53
C GLY A 38 -3.51 10.94 12.94
N ASN A 39 -3.39 9.75 13.56
CA ASN A 39 -3.91 8.50 13.00
C ASN A 39 -3.35 8.24 11.59
N GLY A 40 -2.04 8.38 11.46
CA GLY A 40 -1.35 8.32 10.18
C GLY A 40 -1.16 6.90 9.65
N VAL A 41 -1.26 6.75 8.32
CA VAL A 41 -0.94 5.51 7.60
C VAL A 41 -0.06 5.84 6.41
N LEU A 42 1.13 5.22 6.37
CA LEU A 42 1.99 5.24 5.20
C LEU A 42 1.60 4.07 4.28
N ALA A 43 1.11 4.39 3.09
CA ALA A 43 0.83 3.44 2.03
C ALA A 43 2.01 3.36 1.06
N VAL A 44 2.51 2.15 0.83
CA VAL A 44 3.66 1.86 -0.04
C VAL A 44 3.22 0.85 -1.09
N CYS A 45 3.55 1.12 -2.36
CA CYS A 45 3.42 0.11 -3.40
C CYS A 45 4.73 -0.68 -3.47
N TRP A 46 4.69 -1.95 -3.06
CA TRP A 46 5.87 -2.81 -3.03
C TRP A 46 6.00 -3.63 -4.31
N GLY A 47 7.19 -3.64 -4.91
CA GLY A 47 7.36 -4.18 -6.25
C GLY A 47 6.72 -3.26 -7.29
N GLY A 48 6.29 -3.83 -8.41
CA GLY A 48 5.76 -3.07 -9.53
C GLY A 48 6.85 -2.33 -10.32
N HIS A 49 6.43 -1.51 -11.28
CA HIS A 49 7.31 -0.82 -12.22
C HIS A 49 7.81 0.54 -11.70
N ASP A 50 7.67 0.79 -10.39
CA ASP A 50 8.05 2.03 -9.71
C ASP A 50 7.24 3.27 -10.19
N ASN A 51 6.00 3.09 -10.69
CA ASN A 51 5.18 4.21 -11.18
C ASN A 51 4.23 4.80 -10.13
N VAL A 52 4.13 4.19 -8.94
CA VAL A 52 3.19 4.59 -7.90
C VAL A 52 3.94 5.07 -6.66
N GLU A 53 3.90 6.39 -6.43
CA GLU A 53 4.51 7.02 -5.26
C GLU A 53 3.83 6.58 -3.95
N SER A 54 4.63 6.47 -2.89
CA SER A 54 4.10 6.23 -1.56
C SER A 54 3.27 7.42 -1.08
N LYS A 55 2.17 7.15 -0.39
CA LYS A 55 1.26 8.19 0.11
C LYS A 55 1.09 8.12 1.60
N PHE A 56 0.97 9.28 2.22
CA PHE A 56 0.62 9.39 3.63
C PHE A 56 -0.84 9.81 3.78
N PHE A 57 -1.60 9.01 4.51
CA PHE A 57 -2.98 9.29 4.88
C PHE A 57 -3.06 9.70 6.33
N TYR A 58 -3.96 10.63 6.63
CA TYR A 58 -4.20 11.17 7.98
C TYR A 58 -5.67 11.08 8.34
N GLY A 59 -5.97 11.11 9.64
CA GLY A 59 -7.34 11.00 10.13
C GLY A 59 -7.98 9.66 9.79
N VAL A 60 -7.17 8.59 9.70
CA VAL A 60 -7.67 7.25 9.39
C VAL A 60 -8.58 6.78 10.54
N PRO A 61 -9.79 6.26 10.25
CA PRO A 61 -10.68 5.72 11.26
C PRO A 61 -9.99 4.65 12.11
N LYS A 62 -10.30 4.62 13.42
CA LYS A 62 -9.67 3.69 14.38
C LYS A 62 -9.82 2.23 13.95
N GLU A 63 -11.01 1.88 13.47
CA GLU A 63 -11.35 0.54 12.95
C GLU A 63 -10.46 0.11 11.77
N ASP A 64 -10.05 1.05 10.91
CA ASP A 64 -9.15 0.72 9.80
C ASP A 64 -7.70 0.58 10.25
N LEU A 65 -7.27 1.38 11.23
CA LEU A 65 -5.96 1.22 11.83
C LEU A 65 -5.81 -0.15 12.50
N GLU A 66 -6.83 -0.59 13.23
CA GLU A 66 -6.87 -1.93 13.85
C GLU A 66 -6.85 -3.02 12.78
N LEU A 67 -7.67 -2.86 11.73
CA LEU A 67 -7.68 -3.78 10.59
C LEU A 67 -6.30 -3.91 9.94
N ILE A 68 -5.59 -2.80 9.70
CA ILE A 68 -4.25 -2.80 9.10
C ILE A 68 -3.23 -3.47 10.05
N GLU A 69 -3.31 -3.21 11.34
CA GLU A 69 -2.36 -3.74 12.33
C GLU A 69 -2.52 -5.25 12.58
N GLU A 70 -3.74 -5.78 12.44
CA GLU A 70 -4.06 -7.18 12.74
C GLU A 70 -4.08 -8.08 11.49
N SER A 71 -4.07 -7.51 10.29
CA SER A 71 -4.31 -8.26 9.04
C SER A 71 -3.09 -8.39 8.15
N ILE A 72 -2.91 -9.59 7.59
CA ILE A 72 -2.11 -9.80 6.37
C ILE A 72 -3.03 -9.61 5.16
N GLY A 73 -2.58 -8.87 4.14
CA GLY A 73 -3.41 -8.60 2.96
C GLY A 73 -4.58 -7.65 3.23
N ASP A 74 -4.37 -6.73 4.16
CA ASP A 74 -5.21 -5.57 4.49
C ASP A 74 -5.86 -4.89 3.28
N TRP A 75 -5.15 -4.71 2.16
CA TRP A 75 -5.68 -4.05 0.96
C TRP A 75 -6.95 -4.71 0.40
N ARG A 76 -7.11 -6.04 0.50
CA ARG A 76 -8.33 -6.73 0.06
C ARG A 76 -9.51 -6.38 0.96
N LYS A 77 -9.29 -6.35 2.28
CA LYS A 77 -10.34 -5.99 3.24
C LYS A 77 -10.74 -4.52 3.08
N LEU A 78 -9.75 -3.64 2.83
CA LEU A 78 -10.00 -2.23 2.54
C LEU A 78 -10.80 -2.06 1.23
N LEU A 79 -10.48 -2.79 0.16
CA LEU A 79 -11.30 -2.76 -1.06
C LEU A 79 -12.70 -3.33 -0.85
N ARG A 80 -12.87 -4.40 -0.06
CA ARG A 80 -14.21 -4.89 0.29
C ARG A 80 -15.05 -3.86 1.05
N LYS A 81 -14.40 -2.99 1.83
CA LYS A 81 -15.06 -1.96 2.63
C LYS A 81 -15.34 -0.67 1.85
N TYR A 82 -14.41 -0.24 1.00
CA TYR A 82 -14.45 1.08 0.33
C TYR A 82 -14.62 1.03 -1.19
N GLY A 83 -14.42 -0.13 -1.80
CA GLY A 83 -14.53 -0.33 -3.24
C GLY A 83 -15.76 -1.13 -3.65
N THR A 84 -15.79 -1.52 -4.92
CA THR A 84 -16.82 -2.39 -5.50
C THR A 84 -16.29 -3.81 -5.75
N PRO A 85 -17.17 -4.81 -5.95
CA PRO A 85 -16.75 -6.15 -6.36
C PRO A 85 -15.88 -6.16 -7.63
N GLU A 86 -16.19 -5.29 -8.59
CA GLU A 86 -15.43 -5.16 -9.85
C GLU A 86 -14.04 -4.57 -9.61
N GLU A 87 -13.92 -3.57 -8.72
CA GLU A 87 -12.61 -3.01 -8.32
C GLU A 87 -11.75 -4.06 -7.60
N LEU A 88 -12.37 -4.97 -6.82
CA LEU A 88 -11.67 -6.07 -6.17
C LEU A 88 -11.19 -7.11 -7.18
N GLU A 89 -12.06 -7.53 -8.12
CA GLU A 89 -11.70 -8.45 -9.20
C GLU A 89 -10.58 -7.90 -10.08
N GLU A 90 -10.68 -6.62 -10.47
CA GLU A 90 -9.63 -5.91 -11.20
C GLU A 90 -8.30 -5.98 -10.43
N ALA A 91 -8.31 -5.60 -9.15
CA ALA A 91 -7.11 -5.60 -8.31
C ALA A 91 -6.46 -6.98 -8.16
N GLU A 92 -7.26 -8.05 -8.16
CA GLU A 92 -6.79 -9.43 -8.07
C GLU A 92 -6.30 -10.00 -9.41
N SER A 93 -6.69 -9.40 -10.53
CA SER A 93 -6.33 -9.88 -11.89
C SER A 93 -4.84 -9.67 -12.26
N TYR A 94 -4.16 -8.71 -11.61
CA TYR A 94 -2.78 -8.35 -11.95
C TYR A 94 -1.72 -9.29 -11.33
N GLY A 95 -0.56 -9.38 -11.98
CA GLY A 95 0.62 -10.06 -11.44
C GLY A 95 1.34 -9.28 -10.33
N ILE A 96 2.55 -9.74 -10.01
CA ILE A 96 3.52 -9.00 -9.19
C ILE A 96 4.82 -8.90 -9.99
N TYR A 97 5.26 -7.69 -10.31
CA TYR A 97 6.56 -7.45 -10.92
C TYR A 97 7.63 -7.18 -9.85
N LEU A 98 8.79 -7.83 -9.97
CA LEU A 98 9.95 -7.61 -9.09
C LEU A 98 11.18 -7.26 -9.93
N LYS A 99 11.63 -6.01 -9.82
CA LYS A 99 12.78 -5.48 -10.56
C LYS A 99 14.09 -6.13 -10.08
N GLY A 100 14.64 -7.00 -10.93
CA GLY A 100 16.05 -7.42 -10.98
C GLY A 100 16.75 -7.79 -9.67
N TYR A 101 16.89 -9.09 -9.40
CA TYR A 101 17.96 -9.58 -8.52
C TYR A 101 19.34 -9.37 -9.18
N LYS A 102 20.23 -8.60 -8.55
CA LYS A 102 21.66 -8.59 -8.90
C LYS A 102 22.39 -9.61 -8.03
N LEU A 103 22.65 -10.81 -8.55
CA LEU A 103 23.47 -11.80 -7.86
C LEU A 103 24.90 -11.24 -7.65
N PRO A 104 25.54 -11.47 -6.50
CA PRO A 104 26.91 -11.07 -6.27
C PRO A 104 27.82 -11.73 -7.32
N ARG A 105 28.76 -10.96 -7.85
CA ARG A 105 29.79 -11.48 -8.75
C ARG A 105 30.72 -12.34 -7.91
N ILE A 106 30.61 -13.67 -8.01
CA ILE A 106 31.53 -14.60 -7.34
C ILE A 106 32.93 -14.35 -7.93
N VAL A 107 33.77 -13.63 -7.20
CA VAL A 107 35.19 -13.55 -7.50
C VAL A 107 35.79 -14.86 -6.98
N ARG A 108 36.05 -15.81 -7.88
CA ARG A 108 36.89 -16.97 -7.53
C ARG A 108 38.29 -16.42 -7.24
N ARG A 109 38.74 -16.58 -6.00
CA ARG A 109 40.15 -16.40 -5.62
C ARG A 109 40.98 -17.54 -6.18
#